data_AF-A0AAE0FJ06-F1
#
_entry.id   AF-A0AAE0FJ06-F1
#
_cell.length_a   1.000
_cell.length_b   1.000
_cell.length_c   1.000
_cell.angle_alpha   90.00
_cell.angle_beta   90.00
_cell.angle_gamma   90.00
#
_symmetry.space_group_name_H-M   'P 1'
#
loop_
_entity.id
_entity.type
_entity.pdbx_description
1 polymer ?
#
loop_
_entity_poly.entity_id
_entity_poly.type
_entity_poly.pdbx_seq_one_letter_code
_entity_poly.pdbx_strand_id
1 'polypeptide(L)'
;LCDSSFNFCESTFKKCMKEVCSTQGKGQKDACTKQSDSFSGMTMMFGRGLFEQGQKESCQCFKNKDEATKQHKKFLFDFYSKYAPELADEAHIAHVLHTESNKASLYFNLFKNYGKQAVRFENVRDEL
;
A
#
# COMPACT_ATOMS: atom_id res chain seq x y z
N LEU A 1 5.52 -2.47 1.22
CA LEU A 1 4.87 -2.25 2.54
C LEU A 1 5.39 -3.31 3.50
N CYS A 2 6.22 -2.93 4.47
CA CYS A 2 6.73 -3.88 5.47
C CYS A 2 5.62 -4.32 6.42
N ASP A 3 5.73 -5.53 6.97
CA ASP A 3 4.78 -6.12 7.95
C ASP A 3 3.36 -6.39 7.40
N SER A 4 3.18 -6.29 6.08
CA SER A 4 1.95 -6.74 5.41
C SER A 4 1.94 -8.27 5.29
N SER A 5 0.77 -8.86 5.02
CA SER A 5 0.68 -10.24 4.55
C SER A 5 0.50 -10.28 3.03
N PHE A 6 0.95 -11.37 2.39
CA PHE A 6 0.68 -11.60 0.98
C PHE A 6 -0.83 -11.53 0.68
N ASN A 7 -1.66 -12.12 1.56
CA ASN A 7 -3.12 -12.11 1.44
C ASN A 7 -3.71 -10.69 1.53
N PHE A 8 -3.12 -9.80 2.33
CA PHE A 8 -3.53 -8.40 2.39
C PHE A 8 -3.31 -7.72 1.03
N CYS A 9 -2.14 -7.90 0.41
CA CYS A 9 -1.85 -7.35 -0.92
C CYS A 9 -2.78 -7.92 -1.99
N GLU A 10 -2.96 -9.25 -2.03
CA GLU A 10 -3.83 -9.93 -3.00
C GLU A 10 -5.30 -9.51 -2.87
N SER A 11 -5.82 -9.45 -1.64
CA SER A 11 -7.21 -9.04 -1.41
C SER A 11 -7.44 -7.57 -1.81
N THR A 12 -6.45 -6.71 -1.58
CA THR A 12 -6.49 -5.31 -1.98
C THR A 12 -6.44 -5.16 -3.50
N PHE A 13 -5.55 -5.90 -4.16
CA PHE A 13 -5.45 -5.93 -5.63
C PHE A 13 -6.78 -6.37 -6.26
N LYS A 14 -7.36 -7.48 -5.79
CA LYS A 14 -8.65 -7.99 -6.29
C LYS A 14 -9.78 -6.98 -6.13
N LYS A 15 -9.85 -6.29 -4.99
CA LYS A 15 -10.85 -5.22 -4.76
C LYS A 15 -10.67 -4.07 -5.75
N CYS A 16 -9.46 -3.57 -5.90
CA CYS A 16 -9.13 -2.50 -6.85
C CYS A 16 -9.50 -2.89 -8.29
N MET A 17 -9.09 -4.08 -8.75
CA MET A 17 -9.42 -4.53 -10.10
C MET A 17 -10.92 -4.76 -10.31
N LYS A 18 -11.64 -5.21 -9.28
CA LYS A 18 -13.10 -5.34 -9.34
C LYS A 18 -13.77 -3.98 -9.53
N GLU A 19 -13.31 -2.96 -8.81
CA GLU A 19 -13.77 -1.58 -8.98
C GLU A 19 -13.47 -1.08 -10.39
N VAL A 20 -12.23 -1.25 -10.89
CA VAL A 20 -11.84 -0.90 -12.27
C VAL A 20 -12.76 -1.58 -13.29
N CYS A 21 -12.94 -2.90 -13.20
CA CYS A 21 -13.76 -3.65 -14.15
C CYS A 21 -15.24 -3.27 -14.05
N SER A 22 -15.72 -2.82 -12.88
CA SER A 22 -17.10 -2.37 -12.71
C SER A 22 -17.44 -1.10 -13.50
N THR A 23 -16.43 -0.27 -13.82
CA THR A 23 -16.59 0.95 -14.61
C THR A 23 -16.67 0.71 -16.12
N GLN A 24 -16.41 -0.53 -16.57
CA GLN A 24 -16.40 -0.89 -17.98
C GLN A 24 -17.81 -1.17 -18.51
N GLY A 25 -18.00 -0.99 -19.84
CA GLY A 25 -19.24 -1.39 -20.51
C GLY A 25 -19.51 -2.91 -20.39
N LYS A 26 -20.78 -3.33 -20.51
CA LYS A 26 -21.24 -4.70 -20.22
C LYS A 26 -20.39 -5.81 -20.89
N GLY A 27 -19.98 -5.64 -22.15
CA GLY A 27 -19.13 -6.62 -22.86
C GLY A 27 -17.64 -6.57 -22.48
N GLN A 28 -17.14 -5.43 -22.02
CA GLN A 28 -15.75 -5.23 -21.60
C GLN A 28 -15.53 -5.62 -20.14
N LYS A 29 -16.56 -5.53 -19.31
CA LYS A 29 -16.54 -5.92 -17.90
C LYS A 29 -16.13 -7.39 -17.72
N ASP A 30 -16.71 -8.29 -18.50
CA ASP A 30 -16.42 -9.73 -18.39
C ASP A 30 -14.99 -10.05 -18.83
N ALA A 31 -14.53 -9.41 -19.92
CA ALA A 31 -13.15 -9.53 -20.38
C ALA A 31 -12.16 -8.99 -19.34
N CYS A 32 -12.42 -7.82 -18.77
CA CYS A 32 -11.63 -7.23 -17.69
C CYS A 32 -11.57 -8.14 -16.46
N THR A 33 -12.72 -8.67 -16.04
CA THR A 33 -12.80 -9.57 -14.87
C THR A 33 -11.97 -10.82 -15.09
N LYS A 34 -12.08 -11.46 -16.26
CA LYS A 34 -11.26 -12.62 -16.63
C LYS A 34 -9.76 -12.30 -16.62
N GLN A 35 -9.36 -11.13 -17.10
CA GLN A 35 -7.96 -10.70 -17.09
C GLN A 35 -7.47 -10.47 -15.65
N SER A 36 -8.26 -9.79 -14.82
CA SER A 36 -7.97 -9.59 -13.40
C SER A 36 -7.79 -10.91 -12.64
N ASP A 37 -8.67 -11.88 -12.91
CA ASP A 37 -8.60 -13.22 -12.31
C ASP A 37 -7.34 -13.97 -12.77
N SER A 38 -6.95 -13.82 -14.03
CA SER A 38 -5.70 -14.39 -14.56
C SER A 38 -4.47 -13.81 -13.86
N PHE A 39 -4.40 -12.49 -13.67
CA PHE A 39 -3.32 -11.86 -12.92
C PHE A 39 -3.27 -12.34 -11.48
N SER A 40 -4.42 -12.38 -10.80
CA SER A 40 -4.52 -12.93 -9.44
C SER A 40 -4.08 -14.40 -9.37
N GLY A 41 -4.42 -15.21 -10.38
CA GLY A 41 -4.00 -16.60 -10.46
C GLY A 41 -2.48 -16.71 -10.53
N MET A 42 -1.84 -15.89 -11.35
CA MET A 42 -0.38 -15.85 -11.51
C MET A 42 0.32 -15.40 -10.22
N THR A 43 -0.18 -14.36 -9.55
CA THR A 43 0.41 -13.89 -8.29
C THR A 43 0.19 -14.90 -7.16
N MET A 44 -0.95 -15.59 -7.10
CA MET A 44 -1.15 -16.66 -6.11
C MET A 44 -0.20 -17.85 -6.33
N MET A 45 0.11 -18.20 -7.58
CA MET A 45 1.04 -19.30 -7.90
C MET A 45 2.51 -18.94 -7.64
N PHE A 46 2.94 -17.76 -8.06
CA PHE A 46 4.37 -17.38 -8.09
C PHE A 46 4.72 -16.19 -7.20
N GLY A 47 3.75 -15.34 -6.90
CA GLY A 47 3.94 -14.08 -6.19
C GLY A 47 4.25 -14.24 -4.70
N ARG A 48 3.91 -15.37 -4.06
CA ARG A 48 4.21 -15.57 -2.64
C ARG A 48 5.72 -15.61 -2.36
N GLY A 49 6.49 -16.31 -3.19
CA GLY A 49 7.95 -16.36 -3.07
C GLY A 49 8.59 -14.98 -3.32
N LEU A 50 8.14 -14.28 -4.36
CA LEU A 50 8.59 -12.92 -4.67
C LEU A 50 8.24 -11.93 -3.56
N PHE A 51 7.07 -12.06 -2.96
CA PHE A 51 6.65 -11.27 -1.82
C PHE A 51 7.59 -11.47 -0.63
N GLU A 52 7.84 -12.72 -0.23
CA GLU A 52 8.70 -13.02 0.91
C GLU A 52 10.14 -12.54 0.67
N GLN A 53 10.66 -12.74 -0.54
CA GLN A 53 11.99 -12.25 -0.93
C GLN A 53 12.06 -10.72 -0.90
N GLY A 54 11.10 -10.04 -1.54
CA GLY A 54 11.06 -8.57 -1.59
C GLY A 54 10.93 -7.95 -0.20
N GLN A 55 10.17 -8.58 0.71
CA GLN A 55 10.10 -8.16 2.12
C GLN A 55 11.48 -8.26 2.79
N LYS A 56 12.20 -9.38 2.62
CA LYS A 56 13.55 -9.56 3.21
C LYS A 56 14.58 -8.57 2.67
N GLU A 57 14.50 -8.25 1.38
CA GLU A 57 15.46 -7.36 0.72
C GLU A 57 15.18 -5.87 1.00
N SER A 58 13.91 -5.49 1.09
CA SER A 58 13.51 -4.08 1.19
C SER A 58 13.23 -3.61 2.61
N CYS A 59 12.85 -4.51 3.52
CA CYS A 59 12.47 -4.12 4.88
C CYS A 59 13.66 -4.17 5.83
N GLN A 60 13.82 -3.07 6.57
CA GLN A 60 14.79 -3.01 7.64
C GLN A 60 14.22 -3.67 8.90
N CYS A 61 14.88 -4.72 9.37
CA CYS A 61 14.56 -5.38 10.62
C CYS A 61 15.36 -4.74 11.76
N PHE A 62 14.65 -4.22 12.77
CA PHE A 62 15.27 -3.63 13.96
C PHE A 62 15.30 -4.62 15.11
N LYS A 63 16.33 -4.53 15.96
CA LYS A 63 16.49 -5.44 17.11
C LYS A 63 15.56 -5.11 18.26
N ASN A 64 15.13 -3.85 18.38
CA ASN A 64 14.22 -3.40 19.43
C ASN A 64 13.09 -2.54 18.85
N LYS A 65 11.98 -2.49 19.61
CA LYS A 65 10.77 -1.78 19.22
C LYS A 65 10.96 -0.26 19.19
N ASP A 66 11.84 0.27 20.03
CA ASP A 66 12.05 1.72 20.16
C ASP A 66 12.76 2.30 18.93
N GLU A 67 13.75 1.59 18.39
CA GLU A 67 14.41 1.91 17.12
C GLU A 67 13.43 1.87 15.95
N ALA A 68 12.62 0.80 15.85
CA ALA A 68 11.58 0.71 14.83
C ALA A 68 10.58 1.88 14.94
N THR A 69 10.15 2.21 16.16
CA THR A 69 9.24 3.32 16.43
C THR A 69 9.85 4.66 16.03
N LYS A 70 11.14 4.88 16.32
CA LYS A 70 11.87 6.09 15.91
C LYS A 70 11.91 6.22 14.39
N GLN A 71 12.15 5.14 13.66
CA GLN A 71 12.16 5.15 12.19
C GLN A 71 10.77 5.39 11.61
N HIS A 72 9.74 4.80 12.19
CA HIS A 72 8.36 5.09 11.80
C HIS A 72 7.98 6.56 12.03
N LYS A 73 8.34 7.13 13.19
CA LYS A 73 8.14 8.57 13.49
C LYS A 73 8.82 9.44 12.44
N LYS A 74 10.10 9.16 12.17
CA LYS A 74 10.89 9.89 11.17
C LYS A 74 10.23 9.83 9.79
N PHE A 75 9.86 8.63 9.33
CA PHE A 75 9.20 8.46 8.04
C PHE A 75 7.88 9.24 7.96
N LEU A 76 7.02 9.15 8.97
CA LEU A 76 5.73 9.85 8.98
C LEU A 76 5.92 11.37 8.99
N PHE A 77 6.90 11.86 9.75
CA PHE A 77 7.23 13.28 9.77
C PHE A 77 7.71 13.76 8.40
N ASP A 78 8.68 13.05 7.80
CA ASP A 78 9.23 13.39 6.49
C ASP A 78 8.14 13.30 5.39
N PHE A 79 7.24 12.31 5.48
CA PHE A 79 6.12 12.13 4.55
C PHE A 79 5.07 13.23 4.67
N TYR A 80 4.57 13.51 5.88
CA TYR A 80 3.57 14.56 6.09
C TYR A 80 4.13 15.94 5.79
N SER A 81 5.38 16.23 6.16
CA SER A 81 6.02 17.51 5.83
C SER A 81 6.01 17.80 4.33
N LYS A 82 6.00 16.75 3.50
CA LYS A 82 6.00 16.88 2.04
C LYS A 82 4.60 16.89 1.42
N TYR A 83 3.66 16.08 1.92
CA TYR A 83 2.37 15.83 1.25
C TYR A 83 1.13 16.26 2.05
N ALA A 84 1.26 16.51 3.36
CA ALA A 84 0.20 17.03 4.22
C ALA A 84 0.82 17.79 5.41
N PRO A 85 1.43 18.97 5.18
CA PRO A 85 2.21 19.68 6.19
C PRO A 85 1.44 20.01 7.46
N GLU A 86 0.12 20.16 7.37
CA GLU A 86 -0.79 20.36 8.50
C GLU A 86 -0.86 19.16 9.46
N LEU A 87 -0.47 17.96 9.01
CA LEU A 87 -0.39 16.73 9.80
C LEU A 87 1.04 16.42 10.27
N ALA A 88 2.03 17.23 9.89
CA ALA A 88 3.44 17.05 10.23
C ALA A 88 3.77 17.52 11.67
N ASP A 89 2.94 17.13 12.62
CA ASP A 89 3.05 17.45 14.04
C ASP A 89 3.43 16.21 14.85
N GLU A 90 4.28 16.39 15.86
CA GLU A 90 4.76 15.28 16.70
C GLU A 90 3.64 14.59 17.48
N ALA A 91 2.65 15.36 17.98
CA ALA A 91 1.55 14.79 18.73
C ALA A 91 0.61 13.99 17.82
N HIS A 92 0.32 14.51 16.61
CA HIS A 92 -0.43 13.76 15.60
C HIS A 92 0.27 12.45 15.21
N ILE A 93 1.57 12.50 14.91
CA ILE A 93 2.35 11.30 14.53
C ILE A 93 2.40 10.28 15.68
N ALA A 94 2.62 10.75 16.91
CA ALA A 94 2.59 9.88 18.08
C ALA A 94 1.23 9.21 18.28
N HIS A 95 0.14 9.97 18.08
CA HIS A 95 -1.22 9.44 18.15
C HIS A 95 -1.46 8.36 17.09
N VAL A 96 -1.15 8.64 15.82
CA VAL A 96 -1.29 7.69 14.70
C VAL A 96 -0.48 6.40 14.95
N LEU A 97 0.75 6.52 15.46
CA LEU A 97 1.56 5.35 15.79
C LEU A 97 1.06 4.58 17.00
N HIS A 98 0.30 5.20 17.89
CA HIS A 98 -0.29 4.53 19.04
C HIS A 98 -1.61 3.83 18.69
N THR A 99 -2.48 4.48 17.89
CA THR A 99 -3.81 3.95 17.55
C THR A 99 -3.74 2.85 16.50
N GLU A 100 -2.83 2.97 15.53
CA GLU A 100 -2.81 2.07 14.40
C GLU A 100 -1.96 0.83 14.70
N SER A 101 -2.61 -0.24 15.16
CA SER A 101 -1.93 -1.49 15.52
C SER A 101 -1.29 -2.19 14.32
N ASN A 102 -1.85 -2.00 13.12
CA ASN A 102 -1.34 -2.55 11.87
C ASN A 102 -0.60 -1.48 11.05
N LYS A 103 0.73 -1.48 11.11
CA LYS A 103 1.57 -0.50 10.40
C LYS A 103 1.47 -0.64 8.88
N ALA A 104 1.29 -1.84 8.35
CA ALA A 104 1.10 -2.03 6.91
C ALA A 104 -0.18 -1.33 6.41
N SER A 105 -1.27 -1.39 7.19
CA SER A 105 -2.53 -0.69 6.87
C SER A 105 -2.37 0.83 6.95
N LEU A 106 -1.67 1.33 7.96
CA LEU A 106 -1.31 2.75 8.07
C LEU A 106 -0.61 3.24 6.80
N TYR A 107 0.49 2.60 6.42
CA TYR A 107 1.28 3.03 5.27
C TYR A 107 0.52 2.83 3.96
N PHE A 108 -0.27 1.76 3.83
CA PHE A 108 -1.13 1.57 2.67
C PHE A 108 -2.11 2.73 2.49
N ASN A 109 -2.78 3.16 3.58
CA ASN A 109 -3.72 4.27 3.53
C ASN A 109 -3.03 5.61 3.21
N LEU A 110 -1.81 5.83 3.70
CA LEU A 110 -1.02 7.01 3.33
C LEU A 110 -0.75 7.05 1.82
N PHE A 111 -0.29 5.95 1.23
CA PHE A 111 -0.08 5.90 -0.22
C PHE A 111 -1.39 5.90 -1.01
N LYS A 112 -2.48 5.39 -0.46
CA LYS A 112 -3.79 5.51 -1.10
C LYS A 112 -4.24 6.97 -1.18
N ASN A 113 -4.08 7.74 -0.10
CA ASN A 113 -4.57 9.11 0.00
C ASN A 113 -3.65 10.13 -0.68
N TYR A 114 -2.33 9.93 -0.58
CA TYR A 114 -1.32 10.88 -1.07
C TYR A 114 -0.46 10.34 -2.21
N GLY A 115 -0.67 9.09 -2.64
CA GLY A 115 0.17 8.41 -3.63
C GLY A 115 0.24 9.12 -4.98
N LYS A 116 -0.84 9.78 -5.41
CA LYS A 116 -0.86 10.58 -6.64
C LYS A 116 0.10 11.78 -6.59
N GLN A 117 0.37 12.30 -5.39
CA GLN A 117 1.35 13.38 -5.17
C GLN A 117 2.77 12.82 -4.97
N ALA A 118 2.87 11.62 -4.39
CA ALA A 118 4.13 10.97 -4.07
C ALA A 118 4.77 10.24 -5.25
N VAL A 119 3.96 9.77 -6.21
CA VAL A 119 4.39 9.02 -7.38
C VAL A 119 3.74 9.63 -8.62
N ARG A 120 4.57 10.17 -9.52
CA ARG A 120 4.11 10.52 -10.87
C ARG A 120 4.02 9.24 -11.67
N PHE A 121 2.80 8.82 -11.97
CA PHE A 121 2.59 7.77 -12.95
C PHE A 121 2.46 8.43 -14.32
N GLU A 122 3.46 8.24 -15.18
CA GLU A 122 3.32 8.59 -16.59
C GLU A 122 2.34 7.60 -17.24
N ASN A 123 1.29 8.10 -17.90
CA ASN A 123 0.27 7.33 -18.62
C ASN A 123 -0.67 6.43 -17.77
N VAL A 124 -0.93 6.75 -16.50
CA VAL A 124 -1.98 6.09 -15.70
C VAL A 124 -3.14 7.06 -15.51
N ARG A 125 -4.39 6.61 -15.74
CA ARG A 125 -5.60 7.42 -15.57
C ARG A 125 -5.67 8.00 -14.15
N ASP A 126 -5.90 9.30 -14.04
CA ASP A 126 -6.04 10.03 -12.77
C ASP A 126 -7.28 9.62 -11.94
N GLU A 127 -8.20 8.85 -12.52
CA GLU A 127 -9.48 8.46 -11.91
C GLU A 127 -9.44 7.00 -11.43
N LEU A 128 -8.97 6.83 -10.19
CA LEU A 128 -9.40 5.79 -9.24
C LEU A 128 -9.71 6.49 -7.92
#